data_AF-A0A1G6AY50-F1
#
_entry.id   AF-A0A1G6AY50-F1
#
_cell.length_a   1.000
_cell.length_b   1.000
_cell.length_c   1.000
_cell.angle_alpha   90.00
_cell.angle_beta   90.00
_cell.angle_gamma   90.00
#
_symmetry.space_group_name_H-M   'P 1'
#
loop_
_entity.id
_entity.type
_entity.pdbx_description
1 polymer ?
#
loop_
_entity_poly.entity_id
_entity_poly.type
_entity_poly.pdbx_seq_one_letter_code
_entity_poly.pdbx_strand_id
1 'polypeptide(L)'
;MNKLRNIVKSIFHSLIIAGVVILTIGMYYWVIKAGIPYQDPPEELRIQYAVNMGIGDELIKDGAIISIAGVIGRVIVYLIGKKSVKGL
;
A
#
# COMPACT_ATOMS: atom_id res chain seq x y z
N MET A 1 -24.03 18.90 0.87
CA MET A 1 -22.91 18.46 1.74
C MET A 1 -22.70 16.93 1.80
N ASN A 2 -23.75 16.09 1.81
CA ASN A 2 -23.60 14.63 1.94
C ASN A 2 -22.87 13.94 0.76
N LYS A 3 -23.11 14.41 -0.47
CA LYS A 3 -22.48 13.85 -1.69
C LYS A 3 -20.95 14.01 -1.67
N LEU A 4 -20.46 15.20 -1.31
CA LEU A 4 -19.01 15.48 -1.19
C LEU A 4 -18.34 14.58 -0.14
N ARG A 5 -18.96 14.44 1.04
CA ARG A 5 -18.45 13.58 2.11
C ARG A 5 -18.36 12.11 1.69
N ASN A 6 -19.33 11.61 0.93
CA ASN A 6 -19.33 10.24 0.43
C ASN A 6 -18.25 10.04 -0.64
N ILE A 7 -18.05 11.01 -1.54
CA ILE A 7 -16.96 10.98 -2.51
C ILE A 7 -15.60 10.91 -1.81
N VAL A 8 -15.37 11.78 -0.82
CA VAL A 8 -14.11 11.80 -0.05
C VAL A 8 -13.88 10.47 0.67
N LYS A 9 -14.91 9.90 1.32
CA LYS A 9 -14.81 8.58 1.95
C LYS A 9 -14.48 7.47 0.95
N SER A 10 -15.08 7.53 -0.25
CA SER A 10 -14.82 6.57 -1.33
C SER A 10 -13.36 6.65 -1.79
N ILE A 11 -12.83 7.87 -2.00
CA ILE A 11 -11.43 8.09 -2.39
C ILE A 11 -10.47 7.43 -1.39
N PHE A 12 -10.64 7.68 -0.09
CA PHE A 12 -9.78 7.07 0.93
C PHE A 12 -9.94 5.56 1.00
N HIS A 13 -11.14 5.03 0.78
CA HIS A 13 -11.35 3.58 0.71
C HIS A 13 -10.61 2.96 -0.48
N SER A 14 -10.71 3.58 -1.66
CA SER A 14 -9.98 3.16 -2.86
C SER A 14 -8.47 3.26 -2.69
N LEU A 15 -7.96 4.28 -2.01
CA LEU A 15 -6.53 4.41 -1.69
C LEU A 15 -6.04 3.27 -0.80
N ILE A 16 -6.82 2.90 0.23
CA ILE A 16 -6.47 1.78 1.11
C ILE A 16 -6.40 0.48 0.30
N ILE A 17 -7.41 0.21 -0.54
CA ILE A 17 -7.44 -0.99 -1.39
C ILE A 17 -6.26 -0.99 -2.35
N ALA A 18 -5.99 0.13 -3.02
CA ALA A 18 -4.87 0.25 -3.95
C ALA A 18 -3.53 -0.05 -3.25
N GLY A 19 -3.30 0.52 -2.07
CA GLY A 19 -2.09 0.24 -1.29
C GLY A 19 -1.98 -1.23 -0.88
N VAL A 20 -3.08 -1.88 -0.48
CA VAL A 20 -3.09 -3.32 -0.14
C VAL A 20 -2.78 -4.19 -1.35
N VAL A 21 -3.32 -3.85 -2.53
CA VAL A 21 -3.01 -4.56 -3.78
C VAL A 21 -1.53 -4.41 -4.11
N ILE A 22 -0.99 -3.20 -4.05
CA ILE A 22 0.44 -2.93 -4.31
C ILE A 22 1.32 -3.70 -3.31
N LEU A 23 0.98 -3.69 -2.01
CA LEU A 23 1.67 -4.47 -0.97
C LEU A 23 1.68 -5.97 -1.30
N THR A 24 0.54 -6.51 -1.75
CA THR A 24 0.40 -7.92 -2.10
C THR A 24 1.30 -8.28 -3.28
N ILE A 25 1.37 -7.41 -4.29
CA ILE A 25 2.28 -7.59 -5.44
C ILE A 25 3.73 -7.49 -4.98
N GLY A 26 4.08 -6.53 -4.13
CA GLY A 26 5.41 -6.40 -3.55
C GLY A 26 5.84 -7.65 -2.78
N MET A 27 4.96 -8.18 -1.92
CA MET A 27 5.21 -9.45 -1.23
C MET A 27 5.35 -10.63 -2.17
N TYR A 28 4.61 -10.68 -3.29
CA TYR A 28 4.80 -11.70 -4.29
C TYR A 28 6.22 -11.64 -4.89
N TYR A 29 6.70 -10.44 -5.24
CA TYR A 29 8.06 -10.28 -5.74
C TYR A 29 9.10 -10.65 -4.68
N TRP A 30 8.88 -10.26 -3.44
CA TRP A 30 9.83 -10.48 -2.35
C TRP A 30 9.90 -11.95 -1.92
N VAL A 31 8.75 -12.61 -1.72
CA VAL A 31 8.68 -13.97 -1.18
C VAL A 31 8.78 -15.04 -2.26
N ILE A 32 8.12 -14.84 -3.41
CA ILE A 32 8.00 -15.87 -4.45
C ILE A 32 9.09 -15.72 -5.51
N LYS A 33 9.38 -14.48 -5.96
CA LYS A 33 10.34 -14.24 -7.06
C LYS A 33 11.78 -14.06 -6.58
N ALA A 34 12.00 -13.29 -5.52
CA ALA A 34 13.32 -13.09 -4.92
C ALA A 34 13.64 -14.24 -3.96
N GLY A 35 12.75 -14.49 -3.00
CA GLY A 35 12.85 -15.60 -2.06
C GLY A 35 14.21 -15.66 -1.36
N ILE A 36 14.63 -16.86 -1.00
CA ILE A 36 16.01 -17.12 -0.56
C ILE A 36 16.81 -17.47 -1.81
N PRO A 37 17.84 -16.69 -2.18
CA PRO A 37 18.70 -17.03 -3.30
C PRO A 37 19.36 -18.39 -3.10
N TYR A 38 19.52 -19.17 -4.17
CA TYR A 38 20.40 -20.34 -4.16
C TYR A 38 21.82 -19.94 -3.73
N GLN A 39 22.55 -20.83 -3.06
CA GLN A 39 23.87 -20.49 -2.50
C GLN A 39 24.94 -20.23 -3.58
N ASP A 40 24.88 -20.95 -4.70
CA ASP A 40 25.75 -20.76 -5.86
C ASP A 40 24.93 -20.57 -7.13
N PRO A 41 24.15 -19.48 -7.25
CA PRO A 41 23.36 -19.24 -8.43
C PRO A 41 24.28 -18.79 -9.58
N PRO A 42 24.05 -19.24 -10.81
CA PRO A 42 24.72 -18.64 -11.96
C PRO A 42 24.39 -17.15 -12.03
N GLU A 43 25.28 -16.37 -12.65
CA GLU A 43 25.25 -14.91 -12.57
C GLU A 43 23.91 -14.30 -13.05
N GLU A 44 23.32 -14.87 -14.09
CA GLU A 44 22.01 -14.46 -14.60
C GLU A 44 20.90 -14.59 -13.54
N LEU A 45 20.88 -15.68 -12.79
CA LEU A 45 19.93 -15.92 -11.71
C LEU A 45 20.16 -14.95 -10.54
N ARG A 46 21.43 -14.68 -10.20
CA ARG A 46 21.77 -13.69 -9.17
C ARG A 46 21.24 -12.30 -9.51
N ILE A 47 21.38 -11.87 -10.75
CA ILE A 47 20.86 -10.57 -11.23
C ILE A 47 19.32 -10.56 -11.15
N GLN A 48 18.66 -11.63 -11.59
CA GLN A 48 17.20 -11.72 -11.52
C GLN A 48 16.68 -11.64 -10.08
N TYR A 49 17.34 -12.31 -9.13
CA TYR A 49 16.97 -12.21 -7.72
C TYR A 49 17.10 -10.78 -7.20
N ALA A 50 18.22 -10.10 -7.49
CA ALA A 50 18.43 -8.72 -7.06
C ALA A 50 17.37 -7.77 -7.63
N VAL A 51 17.02 -7.90 -8.91
CA VAL A 51 15.97 -7.10 -9.55
C VAL A 51 14.61 -7.37 -8.92
N ASN A 52 14.24 -8.65 -8.74
CA ASN A 52 12.96 -9.01 -8.13
C ASN A 52 12.85 -8.52 -6.68
N MET A 53 13.94 -8.57 -5.93
CA MET A 53 14.00 -8.08 -4.55
C MET A 53 13.83 -6.58 -4.49
N GLY A 54 14.52 -5.83 -5.36
CA GLY A 54 14.37 -4.39 -5.47
C GLY A 54 12.97 -3.95 -5.87
N ILE A 55 12.34 -4.65 -6.83
CA ILE A 55 10.92 -4.41 -7.18
C ILE A 55 10.03 -4.67 -5.97
N GLY A 56 10.24 -5.78 -5.26
CA GLY A 56 9.50 -6.13 -4.06
C GLY A 56 9.60 -5.05 -2.98
N ASP A 57 10.82 -4.58 -2.69
CA ASP A 57 11.09 -3.57 -1.67
C ASP A 57 10.41 -2.23 -1.98
N GLU A 58 10.53 -1.73 -3.22
CA GLU A 58 9.89 -0.48 -3.62
C GLU A 58 8.36 -0.59 -3.58
N LEU A 59 7.79 -1.69 -4.09
CA LEU A 59 6.34 -1.90 -4.02
C LEU A 59 5.84 -2.03 -2.58
N ILE A 60 6.58 -2.72 -1.70
CA ILE A 60 6.20 -2.82 -0.28
C ILE A 60 6.20 -1.43 0.36
N LYS A 61 7.25 -0.64 0.12
CA LYS A 61 7.37 0.73 0.66
C LYS A 61 6.26 1.64 0.16
N ASP A 62 6.04 1.70 -1.15
CA ASP A 62 5.02 2.55 -1.76
C ASP A 62 3.61 2.11 -1.34
N GLY A 63 3.34 0.80 -1.38
CA GLY A 63 2.07 0.23 -0.93
C GLY A 63 1.78 0.57 0.53
N ALA A 64 2.79 0.48 1.41
CA ALA A 64 2.66 0.85 2.82
C ALA A 64 2.35 2.34 2.98
N ILE A 65 3.07 3.22 2.30
CA ILE A 65 2.84 4.68 2.36
C ILE A 65 1.41 5.01 1.90
N ILE A 66 0.97 4.45 0.77
CA ILE A 66 -0.37 4.70 0.21
C ILE A 66 -1.45 4.19 1.18
N SER A 67 -1.31 2.98 1.72
CA SER A 67 -2.26 2.42 2.68
C SER A 67 -2.34 3.26 3.96
N ILE A 68 -1.20 3.65 4.54
CA ILE A 68 -1.13 4.46 5.76
C ILE A 68 -1.76 5.84 5.51
N ALA A 69 -1.43 6.50 4.40
CA ALA A 69 -2.03 7.78 4.02
C ALA A 69 -3.55 7.68 3.86
N GLY A 70 -4.04 6.59 3.24
CA GLY A 70 -5.47 6.30 3.12
C GLY A 70 -6.17 6.14 4.47
N VAL A 71 -5.55 5.41 5.41
CA VAL A 71 -6.06 5.21 6.78
C VAL A 71 -6.09 6.53 7.55
N ILE A 72 -5.00 7.31 7.55
CA ILE A 72 -4.92 8.61 8.22
C ILE A 72 -6.00 9.55 7.67
N GLY A 73 -6.13 9.66 6.35
CA GLY A 73 -7.15 10.50 5.73
C GLY A 73 -8.57 10.11 6.11
N ARG A 74 -8.86 8.80 6.18
CA ARG A 74 -10.15 8.30 6.67
C ARG A 74 -10.41 8.68 8.12
N VAL A 75 -9.41 8.58 8.99
CA VAL A 75 -9.50 8.98 10.41
C VAL A 75 -9.77 10.48 10.55
N ILE A 76 -9.06 11.32 9.81
CA ILE A 76 -9.24 12.78 9.81
C ILE A 76 -10.68 13.14 9.41
N VAL A 77 -11.19 12.57 8.30
CA VAL A 77 -12.56 12.80 7.84
C VAL A 77 -13.60 12.37 8.87
N TYR A 78 -13.36 11.26 9.57
CA TYR A 78 -14.23 10.79 10.63
C TYR A 78 -14.25 11.77 11.82
N LEU A 79 -13.09 12.25 12.27
CA LEU A 79 -12.97 13.19 13.40
C LEU A 79 -13.64 14.54 13.11
N ILE A 80 -13.43 15.11 11.92
CA ILE A 80 -14.08 16.36 11.50
C ILE A 80 -15.60 16.17 11.45
N GLY A 81 -16.07 15.05 10.87
CA GLY A 81 -17.48 14.73 10.83
C GLY A 81 -18.13 14.58 12.21
N LYS A 82 -17.41 13.96 13.16
CA LYS A 82 -17.88 13.79 14.55
C LYS A 82 -17.97 15.13 15.30
N LYS A 83 -17.02 16.04 15.07
CA LYS A 83 -17.02 17.37 15.69
C LYS A 83 -18.21 18.23 15.21
N SER A 84 -18.58 18.09 13.93
CA SER A 84 -19.74 18.79 13.36
C SER A 84 -21.09 18.32 13.92
N VAL A 85 -21.18 17.10 14.47
CA VAL A 85 -22.43 16.55 15.05
C VAL A 85 -22.59 16.90 16.53
N LYS A 86 -21.50 17.17 17.25
CA LYS A 86 -21.51 17.52 18.69
C LYS A 86 -21.59 19.03 18.98
N GLY A 87 -21.54 19.88 17.95
CA GLY A 87 -21.58 21.34 18.05
C GLY A 87 -22.94 21.98 17.76
N LEU A 88 -24.00 21.16 17.71
CA LEU A 88 -25.42 21.52 17.70
C LEU A 88 -26.05 20.95 18.97
#